data_AF-R0IJC1-F1
#
_entry.id   AF-R0IJC1-F1
#
_cell.length_a   1.000
_cell.length_b   1.000
_cell.length_c   1.000
_cell.angle_alpha   90.00
_cell.angle_beta   90.00
_cell.angle_gamma   90.00
#
_symmetry.space_group_name_H-M   'P 1'
#
loop_
_entity.id
_entity.type
_entity.pdbx_description
1 polymer ?
#
loop_
_entity_poly.entity_id
_entity_poly.type
_entity_poly.pdbx_seq_one_letter_code
_entity_poly.pdbx_strand_id
1 'polypeptide(L)'
;MAGPGGGPSRRSHTKSRKGCKTCKRRHIRCDETFPQCRNCTKHQVRCDYMDSPTAVLPESPQSPQQPNLLWTPEIEATIELWRHTGEFPFPELRVYPHPQWRALTMVDLRLIHHLSSISNEMFRNGTSKSTLWTDMMPKFLSIAASHSFVMHSILAFSASHLAWISQSTETRNLAFHHASLALKGLHDGITNFTKHNSDAILASSLLLAWQATDWRGWASLVTGTKTVIQSMQPWRHESLFADYIAEHTPMPNRHFMNPISTMVSQEARREHMNALADIHASLQRLQPYLVRNEQESKWVDQLKGYLDRLRSSSQPQSPEEQFNQLYALRKWLFWVPISLLAAKRGDVTVLVILAHFYATALALEPMFPDVASVFVADLSLRPLEEITQLVQGFQDPRYGSHVQTMAYLIRFPMDMAASYKARRDWARQQSVAVAPMQQQPPAYALESINQDLENHIAQYSYGQSLSPAFAPSPLTFVSPGMASTPTSPYLEVPRSAPVDAYGTSSTSYTSSNSYASPLGSPAALLPPYSAPQEHAMAFGMQSGYPSGFVATPIWT
;
A
#
# COMPACT_ATOMS: atom_id res chain seq x y z
N MET A 1 48.69 -34.93 50.47
CA MET A 1 47.43 -35.67 50.76
C MET A 1 46.33 -34.65 51.01
N ALA A 2 45.11 -34.96 50.52
CA ALA A 2 43.90 -34.13 50.36
C ALA A 2 43.85 -33.32 49.03
N GLY A 3 42.99 -33.80 48.11
CA GLY A 3 42.79 -33.27 46.75
C GLY A 3 41.56 -32.36 46.59
N PRO A 4 41.29 -31.89 45.35
CA PRO A 4 40.26 -30.89 45.06
C PRO A 4 38.93 -31.54 44.65
N GLY A 5 37.87 -31.28 45.41
CA GLY A 5 36.50 -31.68 45.08
C GLY A 5 35.69 -30.54 44.47
N GLY A 6 35.84 -30.33 43.15
CA GLY A 6 34.98 -29.45 42.37
C GLY A 6 33.61 -30.09 42.12
N GLY A 7 32.58 -29.64 42.83
CA GLY A 7 31.19 -29.97 42.49
C GLY A 7 30.73 -29.26 41.20
N PRO A 8 29.80 -29.84 40.43
CA PRO A 8 29.36 -29.28 39.16
C PRO A 8 28.72 -27.90 39.32
N SER A 9 29.17 -26.95 38.50
CA SER A 9 28.64 -25.59 38.41
C SER A 9 27.13 -25.59 38.16
N ARG A 10 26.36 -24.91 39.03
CA ARG A 10 24.91 -24.74 38.86
C ARG A 10 24.65 -24.00 37.54
N ARG A 11 23.92 -24.64 36.60
CA ARG A 11 23.45 -23.99 35.37
C ARG A 11 22.72 -22.69 35.71
N SER A 12 23.15 -21.58 35.12
CA SER A 12 22.40 -20.32 35.20
C SER A 12 21.11 -20.46 34.40
N HIS A 13 19.97 -20.34 35.05
CA HIS A 13 18.68 -20.22 34.38
C HIS A 13 18.32 -18.75 34.16
N THR A 14 17.66 -18.44 33.05
CA THR A 14 17.08 -17.12 32.78
C THR A 14 16.10 -16.77 33.90
N LYS A 15 16.36 -15.65 34.58
CA LYS A 15 15.51 -15.18 35.68
C LYS A 15 14.15 -14.76 35.11
N SER A 16 13.07 -15.34 35.64
CA SER A 16 11.70 -14.90 35.34
C SER A 16 11.52 -13.46 35.84
N ARG A 17 11.24 -12.53 34.91
CA ARG A 17 11.07 -11.10 35.23
C ARG A 17 9.80 -10.88 36.06
N LYS A 18 8.72 -11.62 35.76
CA LYS A 18 7.40 -11.45 36.40
C LYS A 18 7.10 -12.44 37.53
N GLY A 19 8.01 -13.36 37.86
CA GLY A 19 7.76 -14.41 38.87
C GLY A 19 7.34 -13.89 40.25
N CYS A 20 6.50 -14.68 40.94
CA CYS A 20 6.02 -14.36 42.29
C CYS A 20 7.16 -14.16 43.28
N LYS A 21 6.94 -13.37 44.34
CA LYS A 21 8.01 -13.04 45.31
C LYS A 21 8.41 -14.29 46.10
N THR A 22 7.50 -15.23 46.36
CA THR A 22 7.81 -16.53 46.98
C THR A 22 8.82 -17.35 46.16
N CYS A 23 8.64 -17.49 44.84
CA CYS A 23 9.61 -18.19 43.99
C CYS A 23 10.94 -17.43 43.87
N LYS A 24 10.88 -16.09 43.76
CA LYS A 24 12.07 -15.24 43.73
C LYS A 24 12.90 -15.36 45.01
N ARG A 25 12.26 -15.30 46.19
CA ARG A 25 12.91 -15.46 47.50
C ARG A 25 13.55 -16.83 47.67
N ARG A 26 12.92 -17.87 47.11
CA ARG A 26 13.45 -19.25 47.13
C ARG A 26 14.53 -19.50 46.06
N HIS A 27 14.89 -18.49 45.27
CA HIS A 27 15.83 -18.59 44.15
C HIS A 27 15.51 -19.75 43.17
N ILE A 28 14.22 -19.99 42.92
CA ILE A 28 13.72 -20.96 41.93
C ILE A 28 12.97 -20.23 40.81
N ARG A 29 12.96 -20.80 39.60
CA ARG A 29 12.21 -20.23 38.46
C ARG A 29 10.71 -20.31 38.76
N CYS A 30 10.01 -19.18 38.63
CA CYS A 30 8.56 -19.15 38.64
C CYS A 30 8.04 -19.52 37.24
N ASP A 31 7.00 -20.35 37.20
CA ASP A 31 6.27 -20.70 35.98
C ASP A 31 5.20 -19.66 35.61
N GLU A 32 5.06 -18.60 36.41
CA GLU A 32 4.20 -17.44 36.17
C GLU A 32 2.70 -17.76 35.98
N THR A 33 2.24 -18.97 36.32
CA THR A 33 0.81 -19.29 36.26
C THR A 33 0.04 -18.56 37.37
N PHE A 34 -1.11 -17.97 37.00
CA PHE A 34 -2.07 -17.35 37.90
C PHE A 34 -3.28 -18.26 38.10
N PRO A 35 -3.99 -18.20 39.25
CA PRO A 35 -3.80 -17.27 40.38
C PRO A 35 -2.75 -17.76 41.41
N GLN A 36 -2.19 -18.97 41.22
CA GLN A 36 -1.08 -19.51 41.99
C GLN A 36 -0.09 -20.22 41.05
N CYS A 37 1.21 -19.98 41.22
CA CYS A 37 2.23 -20.65 40.41
C CYS A 37 2.37 -22.14 40.82
N ARG A 38 2.63 -23.06 39.88
CA ARG A 38 2.70 -24.51 40.17
C ARG A 38 3.76 -24.85 41.21
N ASN A 39 4.85 -24.10 41.26
CA ASN A 39 5.88 -24.29 42.29
C ASN A 39 5.38 -23.91 43.70
N CYS A 40 4.56 -22.87 43.84
CA CYS A 40 3.94 -22.55 45.12
C CYS A 40 2.86 -23.57 45.50
N THR A 41 2.05 -24.02 44.54
CA THR A 41 1.02 -25.05 44.76
C THR A 41 1.63 -26.38 45.20
N LYS A 42 2.66 -26.87 44.48
CA LYS A 42 3.34 -28.14 44.80
C LYS A 42 3.94 -28.13 46.20
N HIS A 43 4.48 -26.99 46.62
CA HIS A 43 5.12 -26.85 47.92
C HIS A 43 4.18 -26.37 49.03
N GLN A 44 2.88 -26.25 48.75
CA GLN A 44 1.85 -25.82 49.71
C GLN A 44 2.23 -24.52 50.45
N VAL A 45 2.86 -23.59 49.73
CA VAL A 45 3.26 -22.28 50.27
C VAL A 45 2.41 -21.18 49.66
N ARG A 46 2.10 -20.14 50.45
CA ARG A 46 1.35 -18.97 49.98
C ARG A 46 2.09 -18.30 48.82
N CYS A 47 1.37 -18.08 47.73
CA CYS A 47 1.87 -17.38 46.54
C CYS A 47 1.36 -15.94 46.57
N ASP A 48 2.25 -14.97 46.40
CA ASP A 48 1.85 -13.55 46.44
C ASP A 48 0.90 -13.15 45.29
N TYR A 49 0.74 -14.00 44.27
CA TYR A 49 -0.28 -13.83 43.23
C TYR A 49 -1.71 -13.89 43.81
N MET A 50 -1.91 -14.57 44.94
CA MET A 50 -3.21 -14.67 45.62
C MET A 50 -3.61 -13.38 46.33
N ASP A 51 -2.66 -12.47 46.58
CA ASP A 51 -2.85 -11.25 47.38
C ASP A 51 -2.84 -9.95 46.52
N SER A 52 -2.80 -10.08 45.19
CA SER A 52 -2.84 -8.95 44.26
C SER A 52 -4.27 -8.76 43.71
N PRO A 53 -4.94 -7.63 44.02
CA PRO A 53 -6.21 -7.27 43.39
C PRO A 53 -6.07 -6.89 41.91
N THR A 54 -4.86 -6.96 41.34
CA THR A 54 -4.56 -6.59 39.95
C THR A 54 -4.52 -7.80 39.02
N ALA A 55 -4.95 -8.98 39.49
CA ALA A 55 -4.94 -10.24 38.75
C ALA A 55 -6.34 -10.82 38.50
N VAL A 56 -7.34 -9.95 38.25
CA VAL A 56 -8.60 -10.32 37.61
C VAL A 56 -8.87 -9.37 36.45
N LEU A 57 -8.14 -9.56 35.37
CA LEU A 57 -8.76 -9.86 34.10
C LEU A 57 -7.90 -10.99 33.49
N PRO A 58 -8.44 -12.16 33.10
CA PRO A 58 -7.84 -12.84 31.96
C PRO A 58 -7.67 -11.77 30.88
N GLU A 59 -6.59 -11.78 30.09
CA GLU A 59 -6.66 -11.09 28.81
C GLU A 59 -7.99 -11.54 28.20
N SER A 60 -8.98 -10.63 28.17
CA SER A 60 -10.12 -10.77 27.30
C SER A 60 -9.50 -11.20 25.98
N PRO A 61 -10.06 -12.20 25.24
CA PRO A 61 -9.70 -12.28 23.83
C PRO A 61 -9.80 -10.85 23.34
N GLN A 62 -8.67 -10.25 22.92
CA GLN A 62 -8.61 -8.83 22.61
C GLN A 62 -9.81 -8.59 21.72
N SER A 63 -10.81 -7.85 22.22
CA SER A 63 -11.95 -7.48 21.40
C SER A 63 -11.34 -6.97 20.10
N PRO A 64 -11.71 -7.52 18.93
CA PRO A 64 -10.98 -7.26 17.69
C PRO A 64 -10.72 -5.77 17.61
N GLN A 65 -9.44 -5.38 17.65
CA GLN A 65 -9.07 -3.97 17.71
C GLN A 65 -9.72 -3.31 16.50
N GLN A 66 -10.61 -2.35 16.76
CA GLN A 66 -11.37 -1.71 15.69
C GLN A 66 -10.43 -0.82 14.86
N PRO A 67 -10.65 -0.70 13.54
CA PRO A 67 -9.87 0.20 12.72
C PRO A 67 -10.01 1.65 13.20
N ASN A 68 -8.90 2.33 13.41
CA ASN A 68 -8.89 3.76 13.73
C ASN A 68 -9.11 4.59 12.45
N LEU A 69 -10.37 4.89 12.17
CA LEU A 69 -10.82 5.67 11.03
C LEU A 69 -10.91 7.18 11.32
N LEU A 70 -10.37 7.66 12.45
CA LEU A 70 -10.41 9.07 12.85
C LEU A 70 -11.85 9.63 12.78
N TRP A 71 -12.76 8.99 13.49
CA TRP A 71 -14.14 9.46 13.63
C TRP A 71 -14.20 10.75 14.46
N THR A 72 -15.11 11.65 14.08
CA THR A 72 -15.51 12.80 14.89
C THR A 72 -17.03 12.86 14.96
N PRO A 73 -17.63 13.49 15.98
CA PRO A 73 -19.09 13.60 16.11
C PRO A 73 -19.76 14.22 14.88
N GLU A 74 -19.10 15.17 14.21
CA GLU A 74 -19.61 15.84 13.01
C GLU A 74 -19.63 14.90 11.81
N ILE A 75 -18.60 14.06 11.67
CA ILE A 75 -18.52 13.05 10.60
C ILE A 75 -19.58 11.97 10.83
N GLU A 76 -19.76 11.52 12.08
CA GLU A 76 -20.80 10.56 12.44
C GLU A 76 -22.20 11.10 12.10
N ALA A 77 -22.49 12.35 12.49
CA ALA A 77 -23.76 12.99 12.20
C ALA A 77 -24.01 13.15 10.69
N THR A 78 -22.98 13.52 9.92
CA THR A 78 -23.07 13.68 8.46
C THR A 78 -23.37 12.34 7.77
N ILE A 79 -22.72 11.25 8.21
CA ILE A 79 -22.93 9.92 7.64
C ILE A 79 -24.31 9.36 8.03
N GLU A 80 -24.75 9.58 9.26
CA GLU A 80 -26.09 9.14 9.68
C GLU A 80 -27.18 9.92 8.93
N LEU A 81 -26.99 11.22 8.72
CA LEU A 81 -27.88 12.01 7.86
C LEU A 81 -27.93 11.45 6.43
N TRP A 82 -26.76 11.13 5.84
CA TRP A 82 -26.70 10.50 4.52
C TRP A 82 -27.48 9.18 4.47
N ARG A 83 -27.39 8.33 5.51
CA ARG A 83 -28.18 7.09 5.59
C ARG A 83 -29.67 7.34 5.71
N HIS A 84 -30.09 8.41 6.39
CA HIS A 84 -31.50 8.74 6.54
C HIS A 84 -32.10 9.35 5.27
N THR A 85 -31.42 10.31 4.63
CA THR A 85 -31.95 11.03 3.47
C THR A 85 -31.65 10.31 2.16
N GLY A 86 -30.57 9.52 2.13
CA GLY A 86 -30.01 8.95 0.90
C GLY A 86 -29.31 9.97 0.01
N GLU A 87 -29.17 11.22 0.46
CA GLU A 87 -28.52 12.30 -0.29
C GLU A 87 -27.03 12.31 -0.03
N PHE A 88 -26.24 12.30 -1.11
CA PHE A 88 -24.78 12.31 -1.01
C PHE A 88 -24.29 13.61 -0.32
N PRO A 89 -23.38 13.53 0.69
CA PRO A 89 -23.01 14.70 1.50
C PRO A 89 -22.31 15.86 0.77
N PHE A 90 -21.84 15.64 -0.47
CA PHE A 90 -21.05 16.60 -1.23
C PHE A 90 -21.67 16.86 -2.61
N PRO A 91 -22.78 17.61 -2.70
CA PRO A 91 -23.48 17.85 -3.95
C PRO A 91 -22.65 18.61 -4.99
N GLU A 92 -21.67 19.42 -4.57
CA GLU A 92 -20.80 20.18 -5.48
C GLU A 92 -19.90 19.30 -6.34
N LEU A 93 -19.61 18.08 -5.89
CA LEU A 93 -18.87 17.09 -6.69
C LEU A 93 -19.67 16.54 -7.87
N ARG A 94 -21.00 16.79 -7.91
CA ARG A 94 -21.91 16.37 -8.99
C ARG A 94 -21.76 14.89 -9.37
N VAL A 95 -21.55 14.04 -8.37
CA VAL A 95 -21.42 12.60 -8.56
C VAL A 95 -22.76 12.05 -9.05
N TYR A 96 -22.80 11.44 -10.22
CA TYR A 96 -23.98 10.75 -10.71
C TYR A 96 -23.59 9.55 -11.56
N PRO A 97 -24.18 8.36 -11.36
CA PRO A 97 -25.16 8.02 -10.31
C PRO A 97 -24.54 8.04 -8.90
N HIS A 98 -25.36 8.26 -7.87
CA HIS A 98 -24.88 8.24 -6.48
C HIS A 98 -24.52 6.81 -6.03
N PRO A 99 -23.46 6.63 -5.23
CA PRO A 99 -23.15 5.36 -4.58
C PRO A 99 -24.35 4.77 -3.83
N GLN A 100 -24.58 3.47 -3.99
CA GLN A 100 -25.68 2.75 -3.32
C GLN A 100 -25.40 2.54 -1.83
N TRP A 101 -25.66 3.57 -1.02
CA TRP A 101 -25.37 3.58 0.43
C TRP A 101 -26.01 2.41 1.21
N ARG A 102 -27.15 1.86 0.75
CA ARG A 102 -27.87 0.77 1.41
C ARG A 102 -27.09 -0.55 1.45
N ALA A 103 -26.19 -0.77 0.49
CA ALA A 103 -25.38 -1.98 0.41
C ALA A 103 -24.06 -1.86 1.20
N LEU A 104 -23.81 -0.71 1.84
CA LEU A 104 -22.53 -0.35 2.45
C LEU A 104 -22.65 -0.24 3.97
N THR A 105 -21.58 -0.62 4.67
CA THR A 105 -21.50 -0.50 6.13
C THR A 105 -21.17 0.93 6.56
N MET A 106 -21.34 1.26 7.85
CA MET A 106 -20.91 2.56 8.40
C MET A 106 -19.41 2.83 8.17
N VAL A 107 -18.59 1.77 8.23
CA VAL A 107 -17.17 1.85 7.93
C VAL A 107 -16.95 2.21 6.46
N ASP A 108 -17.66 1.57 5.53
CA ASP A 108 -17.54 1.88 4.11
C ASP A 108 -17.96 3.33 3.81
N LEU A 109 -19.06 3.79 4.40
CA LEU A 109 -19.54 5.17 4.24
C LEU A 109 -18.53 6.19 4.79
N ARG A 110 -17.85 5.88 5.91
CA ARG A 110 -16.75 6.71 6.44
C ARG A 110 -15.58 6.81 5.49
N LEU A 111 -15.24 5.71 4.83
CA LEU A 111 -14.16 5.66 3.86
C LEU A 111 -14.51 6.47 2.60
N ILE A 112 -15.75 6.38 2.11
CA ILE A 112 -16.23 7.19 0.98
C ILE A 112 -16.25 8.67 1.36
N HIS A 113 -16.81 8.99 2.53
CA HIS A 113 -16.84 10.35 3.06
C HIS A 113 -15.45 10.96 3.15
N HIS A 114 -14.44 10.20 3.58
CA HIS A 114 -13.05 10.66 3.71
C HIS A 114 -12.51 11.26 2.41
N LEU A 115 -12.51 10.48 1.32
CA LEU A 115 -11.97 10.91 0.04
C LEU A 115 -12.85 11.94 -0.66
N SER A 116 -14.17 11.84 -0.47
CA SER A 116 -15.12 12.79 -1.02
C SER A 116 -14.96 14.16 -0.37
N SER A 117 -14.77 14.22 0.95
CA SER A 117 -14.50 15.47 1.68
C SER A 117 -13.23 16.16 1.18
N ILE A 118 -12.13 15.40 1.05
CA ILE A 118 -10.86 15.91 0.50
C ILE A 118 -11.05 16.47 -0.92
N SER A 119 -11.76 15.73 -1.77
CA SER A 119 -11.99 16.14 -3.16
C SER A 119 -12.88 17.37 -3.24
N ASN A 120 -13.91 17.43 -2.39
CA ASN A 120 -14.81 18.58 -2.31
C ASN A 120 -14.09 19.83 -1.83
N GLU A 121 -13.18 19.69 -0.86
CA GLU A 121 -12.37 20.80 -0.39
C GLU A 121 -11.45 21.34 -1.49
N MET A 122 -10.74 20.47 -2.21
CA MET A 122 -9.88 20.89 -3.33
C MET A 122 -10.71 21.55 -4.45
N PHE A 123 -11.91 21.05 -4.71
CA PHE A 123 -12.82 21.63 -5.70
C PHE A 123 -13.26 23.03 -5.30
N ARG A 124 -13.72 23.21 -4.06
CA ARG A 124 -14.12 24.52 -3.52
C ARG A 124 -12.98 25.53 -3.50
N ASN A 125 -11.75 25.05 -3.38
CA ASN A 125 -10.55 25.89 -3.38
C ASN A 125 -10.03 26.19 -4.79
N GLY A 126 -10.59 25.56 -5.83
CA GLY A 126 -10.08 25.68 -7.20
C GLY A 126 -8.72 25.00 -7.42
N THR A 127 -8.32 24.08 -6.54
CA THR A 127 -7.00 23.44 -6.55
C THR A 127 -7.03 21.97 -6.93
N SER A 128 -8.18 21.43 -7.38
CA SER A 128 -8.30 20.01 -7.75
C SER A 128 -7.28 19.59 -8.81
N LYS A 129 -7.07 20.44 -9.82
CA LYS A 129 -6.10 20.22 -10.91
C LYS A 129 -4.65 20.36 -10.48
N SER A 130 -4.39 21.00 -9.34
CA SER A 130 -3.06 21.10 -8.71
C SER A 130 -2.71 19.86 -7.89
N THR A 131 -3.53 18.81 -7.93
CA THR A 131 -3.30 17.52 -7.26
C THR A 131 -3.43 16.37 -8.25
N LEU A 132 -2.96 15.18 -7.87
CA LEU A 132 -2.88 14.04 -8.78
C LEU A 132 -4.23 13.36 -9.07
N TRP A 133 -5.15 13.39 -8.11
CA TRP A 133 -6.31 12.49 -8.14
C TRP A 133 -7.66 13.11 -7.79
N THR A 134 -7.70 14.27 -7.12
CA THR A 134 -8.96 14.79 -6.57
C THR A 134 -9.97 15.18 -7.63
N ASP A 135 -9.52 15.66 -8.80
CA ASP A 135 -10.36 15.94 -9.97
C ASP A 135 -10.98 14.66 -10.60
N MET A 136 -10.32 13.50 -10.42
CA MET A 136 -10.82 12.21 -10.91
C MET A 136 -11.79 11.53 -9.95
N MET A 137 -11.81 11.91 -8.67
CA MET A 137 -12.62 11.24 -7.65
C MET A 137 -14.12 11.22 -7.97
N PRO A 138 -14.75 12.28 -8.49
CA PRO A 138 -16.17 12.23 -8.88
C PRO A 138 -16.45 11.16 -9.95
N LYS A 139 -15.53 10.99 -10.91
CA LYS A 139 -15.64 9.96 -11.96
C LYS A 139 -15.55 8.56 -11.35
N PHE A 140 -14.59 8.33 -10.45
CA PHE A 140 -14.48 7.04 -9.76
C PHE A 140 -15.73 6.71 -8.93
N LEU A 141 -16.27 7.67 -8.18
CA LEU A 141 -17.47 7.47 -7.37
C LEU A 141 -18.70 7.16 -8.24
N SER A 142 -18.85 7.84 -9.37
CA SER A 142 -19.91 7.59 -10.35
C SER A 142 -19.85 6.15 -10.90
N ILE A 143 -18.67 5.71 -11.32
CA ILE A 143 -18.48 4.35 -11.84
C ILE A 143 -18.69 3.29 -10.75
N ALA A 144 -18.23 3.57 -9.53
CA ALA A 144 -18.34 2.69 -8.37
C ALA A 144 -19.79 2.46 -7.91
N ALA A 145 -20.71 3.37 -8.23
CA ALA A 145 -22.13 3.19 -7.95
C ALA A 145 -22.77 2.01 -8.70
N SER A 146 -22.16 1.58 -9.81
CA SER A 146 -22.61 0.43 -10.62
C SER A 146 -21.64 -0.77 -10.57
N HIS A 147 -20.41 -0.58 -10.08
CA HIS A 147 -19.38 -1.62 -10.08
C HIS A 147 -18.74 -1.76 -8.69
N SER A 148 -19.07 -2.85 -7.99
CA SER A 148 -18.62 -3.10 -6.61
C SER A 148 -17.10 -3.19 -6.46
N PHE A 149 -16.40 -3.72 -7.47
CA PHE A 149 -14.93 -3.84 -7.42
C PHE A 149 -14.24 -2.47 -7.48
N VAL A 150 -14.82 -1.50 -8.21
CA VAL A 150 -14.35 -0.11 -8.21
C VAL A 150 -14.62 0.54 -6.86
N MET A 151 -15.79 0.27 -6.25
CA MET A 151 -16.09 0.72 -4.89
C MET A 151 -15.04 0.21 -3.91
N HIS A 152 -14.72 -1.09 -3.94
CA HIS A 152 -13.67 -1.65 -3.10
C HIS A 152 -12.29 -1.04 -3.37
N SER A 153 -11.95 -0.66 -4.61
CA SER A 153 -10.71 0.09 -4.89
C SER A 153 -10.69 1.46 -4.19
N ILE A 154 -11.81 2.19 -4.19
CA ILE A 154 -11.95 3.49 -3.50
C ILE A 154 -11.83 3.31 -1.98
N LEU A 155 -12.51 2.30 -1.42
CA LEU A 155 -12.47 1.98 0.01
C LEU A 155 -11.05 1.61 0.45
N ALA A 156 -10.35 0.79 -0.34
CA ALA A 156 -8.95 0.44 -0.09
C ALA A 156 -8.04 1.67 -0.12
N PHE A 157 -8.25 2.59 -1.07
CA PHE A 157 -7.45 3.81 -1.21
C PHE A 157 -7.67 4.75 -0.02
N SER A 158 -8.93 4.88 0.42
CA SER A 158 -9.30 5.65 1.61
C SER A 158 -8.70 5.07 2.88
N ALA A 159 -8.85 3.76 3.10
CA ALA A 159 -8.32 3.07 4.27
C ALA A 159 -6.79 3.12 4.29
N SER A 160 -6.13 3.02 3.13
CA SER A 160 -4.68 3.18 3.01
C SER A 160 -4.22 4.57 3.48
N HIS A 161 -4.95 5.62 3.11
CA HIS A 161 -4.66 6.98 3.55
C HIS A 161 -4.90 7.16 5.05
N LEU A 162 -6.03 6.68 5.57
CA LEU A 162 -6.33 6.75 7.01
C LEU A 162 -5.31 5.95 7.82
N ALA A 163 -4.87 4.79 7.36
CA ALA A 163 -3.83 4.01 8.02
C ALA A 163 -2.49 4.75 8.04
N TRP A 164 -2.16 5.49 6.98
CA TRP A 164 -0.97 6.34 6.95
C TRP A 164 -1.06 7.51 7.95
N ILE A 165 -2.24 8.10 8.15
CA ILE A 165 -2.41 9.18 9.13
C ILE A 165 -2.45 8.64 10.56
N SER A 166 -3.25 7.61 10.81
CA SER A 166 -3.53 7.07 12.15
C SER A 166 -2.45 6.11 12.65
N GLN A 167 -1.58 5.62 11.76
CA GLN A 167 -0.58 4.58 12.03
C GLN A 167 -1.19 3.28 12.59
N SER A 168 -2.50 3.04 12.35
CA SER A 168 -3.22 1.86 12.82
C SER A 168 -2.99 0.66 11.89
N THR A 169 -2.63 -0.48 12.49
CA THR A 169 -2.44 -1.74 11.76
C THR A 169 -3.78 -2.33 11.30
N GLU A 170 -4.83 -2.13 12.09
CA GLU A 170 -6.19 -2.60 11.84
C GLU A 170 -6.78 -1.88 10.61
N THR A 171 -6.54 -0.56 10.52
CA THR A 171 -6.95 0.25 9.36
C THR A 171 -6.20 -0.15 8.09
N ARG A 172 -4.91 -0.51 8.24
CA ARG A 172 -4.12 -1.07 7.13
C ARG A 172 -4.63 -2.44 6.69
N ASN A 173 -5.03 -3.30 7.63
CA ASN A 173 -5.66 -4.59 7.32
C ASN A 173 -7.00 -4.41 6.60
N LEU A 174 -7.80 -3.40 6.99
CA LEU A 174 -9.02 -3.02 6.27
C LEU A 174 -8.73 -2.60 4.83
N ALA A 175 -7.67 -1.82 4.61
CA ALA A 175 -7.24 -1.44 3.27
C ALA A 175 -6.89 -2.67 2.42
N PHE A 176 -6.13 -3.62 2.97
CA PHE A 176 -5.81 -4.88 2.28
C PHE A 176 -7.04 -5.72 1.99
N HIS A 177 -7.99 -5.81 2.94
CA HIS A 177 -9.23 -6.54 2.73
C HIS A 177 -10.01 -6.03 1.52
N HIS A 178 -10.24 -4.71 1.44
CA HIS A 178 -10.90 -4.12 0.28
C HIS A 178 -10.07 -4.23 -1.00
N ALA A 179 -8.73 -4.10 -0.92
CA ALA A 179 -7.86 -4.28 -2.09
C ALA A 179 -8.01 -5.68 -2.68
N SER A 180 -8.06 -6.74 -1.85
CA SER A 180 -8.26 -8.12 -2.31
C SER A 180 -9.62 -8.32 -2.99
N LEU A 181 -10.70 -7.75 -2.45
CA LEU A 181 -12.03 -7.81 -3.07
C LEU A 181 -12.06 -7.07 -4.41
N ALA A 182 -11.40 -5.91 -4.48
CA ALA A 182 -11.26 -5.15 -5.71
C ALA A 182 -10.44 -5.90 -6.77
N LEU A 183 -9.30 -6.50 -6.41
CA LEU A 183 -8.48 -7.29 -7.32
C LEU A 183 -9.26 -8.49 -7.88
N LYS A 184 -10.03 -9.18 -7.03
CA LYS A 184 -10.88 -10.29 -7.47
C LYS A 184 -11.92 -9.83 -8.50
N GLY A 185 -12.65 -8.77 -8.21
CA GLY A 185 -13.66 -8.27 -9.16
C GLY A 185 -13.05 -7.63 -10.41
N LEU A 186 -11.85 -7.05 -10.30
CA LEU A 186 -11.08 -6.58 -11.46
C LEU A 186 -10.70 -7.76 -12.37
N HIS A 187 -10.24 -8.87 -11.82
CA HIS A 187 -9.94 -10.10 -12.57
C HIS A 187 -11.17 -10.62 -13.31
N ASP A 188 -12.31 -10.72 -12.63
CA ASP A 188 -13.58 -11.13 -13.25
C ASP A 188 -14.01 -10.15 -14.37
N GLY A 189 -13.77 -8.85 -14.16
CA GLY A 189 -14.03 -7.80 -15.14
C GLY A 189 -13.16 -7.89 -16.39
N ILE A 190 -11.86 -8.14 -16.23
CA ILE A 190 -10.91 -8.32 -17.34
C ILE A 190 -11.25 -9.57 -18.15
N THR A 191 -11.61 -10.66 -17.48
CA THR A 191 -12.06 -11.91 -18.15
C THR A 191 -13.28 -11.68 -19.03
N ASN A 192 -14.18 -10.78 -18.62
CA ASN A 192 -15.40 -10.43 -19.34
C ASN A 192 -15.30 -9.01 -19.92
N PHE A 193 -14.17 -8.66 -20.55
CA PHE A 193 -13.92 -7.32 -21.05
C PHE A 193 -14.92 -6.91 -22.15
N THR A 194 -15.55 -5.75 -21.99
CA THR A 194 -16.49 -5.15 -22.94
C THR A 194 -16.32 -3.63 -22.97
N LYS A 195 -16.91 -2.97 -23.97
CA LYS A 195 -17.00 -1.50 -24.01
C LYS A 195 -17.73 -0.90 -22.80
N HIS A 196 -18.68 -1.62 -22.20
CA HIS A 196 -19.49 -1.09 -21.08
C HIS A 196 -18.75 -1.11 -19.73
N ASN A 197 -17.91 -2.13 -19.48
CA ASN A 197 -17.16 -2.25 -18.23
C ASN A 197 -15.70 -1.75 -18.34
N SER A 198 -15.24 -1.31 -19.52
CA SER A 198 -13.86 -0.88 -19.72
C SER A 198 -13.45 0.29 -18.81
N ASP A 199 -14.34 1.27 -18.60
CA ASP A 199 -14.08 2.40 -17.69
C ASP A 199 -13.98 1.95 -16.23
N ALA A 200 -14.76 0.95 -15.82
CA ALA A 200 -14.69 0.37 -14.49
C ALA A 200 -13.38 -0.40 -14.26
N ILE A 201 -12.97 -1.20 -15.25
CA ILE A 201 -11.69 -1.92 -15.22
C ILE A 201 -10.53 -0.93 -15.15
N LEU A 202 -10.56 0.13 -15.97
CA LEU A 202 -9.55 1.18 -15.96
C LEU A 202 -9.50 1.93 -14.62
N ALA A 203 -10.66 2.34 -14.10
CA ALA A 203 -10.77 3.02 -12.81
C ALA A 203 -10.17 2.20 -11.65
N SER A 204 -10.55 0.94 -11.56
CA SER A 204 -10.04 0.03 -10.52
C SER A 204 -8.55 -0.22 -10.68
N SER A 205 -8.06 -0.43 -11.91
CA SER A 205 -6.63 -0.62 -12.20
C SER A 205 -5.79 0.58 -11.75
N LEU A 206 -6.25 1.80 -12.04
CA LEU A 206 -5.57 3.04 -11.62
C LEU A 206 -5.54 3.19 -10.10
N LEU A 207 -6.70 3.07 -9.43
CA LEU A 207 -6.80 3.20 -7.97
C LEU A 207 -5.93 2.16 -7.24
N LEU A 208 -5.93 0.92 -7.71
CA LEU A 208 -5.10 -0.15 -7.16
C LEU A 208 -3.61 0.09 -7.42
N ALA A 209 -3.24 0.55 -8.61
CA ALA A 209 -1.85 0.90 -8.92
C ALA A 209 -1.36 2.05 -8.02
N TRP A 210 -2.22 3.01 -7.68
CA TRP A 210 -1.87 4.14 -6.83
C TRP A 210 -1.51 3.76 -5.39
N GLN A 211 -2.12 2.71 -4.89
CA GLN A 211 -1.89 2.23 -3.52
C GLN A 211 -0.88 1.08 -3.43
N ALA A 212 -0.47 0.48 -4.56
CA ALA A 212 0.43 -0.65 -4.60
C ALA A 212 1.75 -0.39 -3.83
N THR A 213 2.08 -1.33 -2.95
CA THR A 213 3.25 -1.26 -2.06
C THR A 213 4.40 -2.15 -2.53
N ASP A 214 4.12 -3.14 -3.38
CA ASP A 214 5.11 -4.04 -3.95
C ASP A 214 5.26 -3.83 -5.47
N TRP A 215 6.46 -4.13 -5.96
CA TRP A 215 6.81 -3.96 -7.37
C TRP A 215 5.95 -4.82 -8.30
N ARG A 216 5.72 -6.09 -7.95
CA ARG A 216 5.07 -7.06 -8.85
C ARG A 216 3.61 -6.70 -9.09
N GLY A 217 2.87 -6.41 -8.02
CA GLY A 217 1.50 -5.92 -8.09
C GLY A 217 1.39 -4.64 -8.89
N TRP A 218 2.26 -3.67 -8.61
CA TRP A 218 2.29 -2.42 -9.36
C TRP A 218 2.57 -2.65 -10.85
N ALA A 219 3.57 -3.45 -11.20
CA ALA A 219 3.95 -3.72 -12.58
C ALA A 219 2.84 -4.45 -13.34
N SER A 220 2.17 -5.42 -12.69
CA SER A 220 1.01 -6.12 -13.25
C SER A 220 -0.15 -5.15 -13.51
N LEU A 221 -0.52 -4.31 -12.54
CA LEU A 221 -1.61 -3.34 -12.68
C LEU A 221 -1.34 -2.27 -13.76
N VAL A 222 -0.10 -1.79 -13.85
CA VAL A 222 0.33 -0.83 -14.89
C VAL A 222 0.31 -1.47 -16.27
N THR A 223 0.80 -2.70 -16.39
CA THR A 223 0.75 -3.46 -17.66
C THR A 223 -0.69 -3.74 -18.08
N GLY A 224 -1.54 -4.10 -17.12
CA GLY A 224 -2.98 -4.26 -17.30
C GLY A 224 -3.64 -2.99 -17.80
N THR A 225 -3.35 -1.85 -17.15
CA THR A 225 -3.83 -0.52 -17.54
C THR A 225 -3.47 -0.19 -18.98
N LYS A 226 -2.21 -0.41 -19.38
CA LYS A 226 -1.75 -0.17 -20.76
C LYS A 226 -2.53 -1.02 -21.77
N THR A 227 -2.74 -2.30 -21.46
CA THR A 227 -3.45 -3.23 -22.36
C THR A 227 -4.93 -2.87 -22.48
N VAL A 228 -5.57 -2.48 -21.37
CA VAL A 228 -6.96 -2.00 -21.38
C VAL A 228 -7.09 -0.74 -22.25
N ILE A 229 -6.19 0.24 -22.10
CA ILE A 229 -6.17 1.46 -22.92
C ILE A 229 -5.95 1.14 -24.41
N GLN A 230 -5.13 0.13 -24.73
CA GLN A 230 -4.94 -0.34 -26.10
C GLN A 230 -6.19 -1.02 -26.66
N SER A 231 -6.90 -1.84 -25.87
CA SER A 231 -8.16 -2.45 -26.28
C SER A 231 -9.28 -1.41 -26.47
N MET A 232 -9.24 -0.33 -25.70
CA MET A 232 -10.21 0.78 -25.79
C MET A 232 -10.00 1.69 -27.02
N GLN A 233 -8.91 1.55 -27.79
CA GLN A 233 -8.60 2.49 -28.89
C GLN A 233 -9.78 2.82 -29.82
N PRO A 234 -10.65 1.87 -30.24
CA PRO A 234 -11.74 2.17 -31.16
C PRO A 234 -12.82 3.10 -30.57
N TRP A 235 -12.97 3.14 -29.24
CA TRP A 235 -13.98 3.95 -28.53
C TRP A 235 -13.40 4.84 -27.43
N ARG A 236 -12.07 5.07 -27.42
CA ARG A 236 -11.37 5.80 -26.34
C ARG A 236 -11.93 7.21 -26.09
N HIS A 237 -12.50 7.84 -27.12
CA HIS A 237 -13.08 9.18 -27.06
C HIS A 237 -14.44 9.23 -26.36
N GLU A 238 -15.11 8.08 -26.23
CA GLU A 238 -16.39 7.93 -25.53
C GLU A 238 -16.19 7.63 -24.03
N SER A 239 -14.97 7.29 -23.62
CA SER A 239 -14.63 6.97 -22.23
C SER A 239 -14.72 8.20 -21.32
N LEU A 240 -15.14 8.00 -20.07
CA LEU A 240 -15.04 9.03 -19.01
C LEU A 240 -13.58 9.45 -18.74
N PHE A 241 -12.62 8.62 -19.16
CA PHE A 241 -11.18 8.84 -19.06
C PHE A 241 -10.54 9.29 -20.38
N ALA A 242 -11.31 9.78 -21.36
CA ALA A 242 -10.77 10.20 -22.66
C ALA A 242 -9.58 11.18 -22.54
N ASP A 243 -9.69 12.22 -21.71
CA ASP A 243 -8.60 13.19 -21.46
C ASP A 243 -7.37 12.51 -20.85
N TYR A 244 -7.59 11.65 -19.85
CA TYR A 244 -6.51 10.90 -19.20
C TYR A 244 -5.79 10.00 -20.21
N ILE A 245 -6.55 9.25 -21.02
CA ILE A 245 -6.00 8.38 -22.06
C ILE A 245 -5.20 9.20 -23.08
N ALA A 246 -5.71 10.35 -23.52
CA ALA A 246 -5.04 11.22 -24.48
C ALA A 246 -3.72 11.78 -23.93
N GLU A 247 -3.71 12.19 -22.67
CA GLU A 247 -2.52 12.75 -21.99
C GLU A 247 -1.41 11.70 -21.80
N HIS A 248 -1.78 10.46 -21.47
CA HIS A 248 -0.84 9.40 -21.08
C HIS A 248 -0.48 8.45 -22.24
N THR A 249 -1.00 8.68 -23.45
CA THR A 249 -0.68 7.90 -24.66
C THR A 249 0.33 8.63 -25.55
N PRO A 250 1.31 7.95 -26.18
CA PRO A 250 1.65 6.54 -26.00
C PRO A 250 2.29 6.33 -24.62
N MET A 251 1.80 5.33 -23.88
CA MET A 251 2.50 4.86 -22.70
C MET A 251 3.87 4.31 -23.13
N PRO A 252 4.93 4.49 -22.32
CA PRO A 252 6.26 3.99 -22.63
C PRO A 252 6.23 2.53 -23.10
N ASN A 253 6.90 2.24 -24.22
CA ASN A 253 6.94 0.88 -24.76
C ASN A 253 8.02 0.02 -24.06
N ARG A 254 7.93 -0.09 -22.73
CA ARG A 254 8.82 -0.91 -21.91
C ARG A 254 8.06 -2.08 -21.31
N HIS A 255 8.65 -3.26 -21.42
CA HIS A 255 8.12 -4.47 -20.79
C HIS A 255 8.56 -4.49 -19.33
N PHE A 256 7.68 -4.05 -18.42
CA PHE A 256 7.98 -4.01 -16.98
C PHE A 256 8.27 -5.41 -16.39
N MET A 257 7.73 -6.46 -17.02
CA MET A 257 7.92 -7.85 -16.63
C MET A 257 9.29 -8.44 -17.04
N ASN A 258 10.00 -7.84 -18.02
CA ASN A 258 11.31 -8.28 -18.48
C ASN A 258 12.21 -7.06 -18.78
N PRO A 259 12.75 -6.39 -17.75
CA PRO A 259 13.65 -5.27 -17.94
C PRO A 259 14.95 -5.74 -18.60
N ILE A 260 15.29 -5.17 -19.75
CA ILE A 260 16.65 -5.30 -20.29
C ILE A 260 17.53 -4.41 -19.41
N SER A 261 18.47 -5.02 -18.69
CA SER A 261 19.47 -4.28 -17.91
C SER A 261 20.40 -3.55 -18.87
N THR A 262 20.07 -2.30 -19.19
CA THR A 262 20.99 -1.40 -19.88
C THR A 262 22.01 -0.88 -18.88
N MET A 263 23.28 -1.20 -19.09
CA MET A 263 24.36 -0.61 -18.29
C MET A 263 24.32 0.91 -18.45
N VAL A 264 24.12 1.62 -17.35
CA VAL A 264 24.10 3.09 -17.36
C VAL A 264 25.52 3.60 -17.60
N SER A 265 25.68 4.38 -18.67
CA SER A 265 26.96 4.97 -19.04
C SER A 265 27.50 5.86 -17.91
N GLN A 266 28.82 6.01 -17.85
CA GLN A 266 29.45 6.92 -16.89
C GLN A 266 28.97 8.36 -17.08
N GLU A 267 28.65 8.75 -18.32
CA GLU A 267 28.10 10.06 -18.62
C GLU A 267 26.70 10.24 -18.03
N ALA A 268 25.78 9.30 -18.27
CA ALA A 268 24.44 9.34 -17.69
C ALA A 268 24.48 9.37 -16.16
N ARG A 269 25.42 8.66 -15.53
CA ARG A 269 25.63 8.73 -14.07
C ARG A 269 26.03 10.14 -13.62
N ARG A 270 26.89 10.81 -14.37
CA ARG A 270 27.31 12.19 -14.07
C ARG A 270 26.15 13.16 -14.24
N GLU A 271 25.36 13.01 -15.29
CA GLU A 271 24.13 13.78 -15.51
C GLU A 271 23.12 13.60 -14.37
N HIS A 272 22.90 12.37 -13.89
CA HIS A 272 22.02 12.09 -12.76
C HIS A 272 22.50 12.79 -11.47
N MET A 273 23.79 12.77 -11.19
CA MET A 273 24.37 13.43 -10.03
C MET A 273 24.26 14.96 -10.12
N ASN A 274 24.41 15.52 -11.32
CA ASN A 274 24.20 16.94 -11.56
C ASN A 274 22.72 17.31 -11.34
N ALA A 275 21.78 16.52 -11.87
CA ALA A 275 20.35 16.74 -11.66
C ALA A 275 19.97 16.74 -10.17
N LEU A 276 20.48 15.77 -9.38
CA LEU A 276 20.28 15.75 -7.93
C LEU A 276 20.84 17.01 -7.26
N ALA A 277 22.04 17.45 -7.66
CA ALA A 277 22.66 18.67 -7.12
C ALA A 277 21.85 19.93 -7.45
N ASP A 278 21.31 20.03 -8.67
CA ASP A 278 20.49 21.16 -9.12
C ASP A 278 19.17 21.24 -8.35
N ILE A 279 18.49 20.09 -8.16
CA ILE A 279 17.26 20.02 -7.34
C ILE A 279 17.59 20.46 -5.90
N HIS A 280 18.64 19.90 -5.30
CA HIS A 280 19.04 20.22 -3.93
C HIS A 280 19.37 21.72 -3.78
N ALA A 281 20.12 22.29 -4.74
CA ALA A 281 20.42 23.72 -4.75
C ALA A 281 19.16 24.58 -4.86
N SER A 282 18.17 24.18 -5.66
CA SER A 282 16.90 24.91 -5.77
C SER A 282 16.12 24.88 -4.46
N LEU A 283 16.03 23.72 -3.80
CA LEU A 283 15.38 23.60 -2.49
C LEU A 283 16.11 24.41 -1.42
N GLN A 284 17.44 24.47 -1.45
CA GLN A 284 18.22 25.29 -0.54
C GLN A 284 17.95 26.80 -0.72
N ARG A 285 17.66 27.25 -1.95
CA ARG A 285 17.25 28.65 -2.20
C ARG A 285 15.88 29.00 -1.64
N LEU A 286 14.97 28.03 -1.46
CA LEU A 286 13.66 28.27 -0.84
C LEU A 286 13.77 28.51 0.66
N GLN A 287 14.71 27.84 1.33
CA GLN A 287 14.74 27.72 2.79
C GLN A 287 14.75 29.04 3.57
N PRO A 288 15.48 30.11 3.16
CA PRO A 288 15.46 31.40 3.85
C PRO A 288 14.06 32.04 3.94
N TYR A 289 13.16 31.68 3.02
CA TYR A 289 11.81 32.24 2.95
C TYR A 289 10.80 31.44 3.78
N LEU A 290 11.19 30.27 4.32
CA LEU A 290 10.31 29.36 5.06
C LEU A 290 10.45 29.47 6.57
N VAL A 291 11.25 30.40 7.10
CA VAL A 291 11.53 30.53 8.54
C VAL A 291 10.26 30.70 9.38
N ARG A 292 9.22 31.35 8.82
CA ARG A 292 7.94 31.57 9.51
C ARG A 292 6.89 30.47 9.24
N ASN A 293 7.25 29.50 8.41
CA ASN A 293 6.36 28.48 7.86
C ASN A 293 6.92 27.09 8.24
N GLU A 294 6.77 26.70 9.51
CA GLU A 294 7.42 25.51 10.07
C GLU A 294 7.01 24.21 9.36
N GLN A 295 5.73 24.06 9.01
CA GLN A 295 5.22 22.86 8.34
C GLN A 295 5.80 22.73 6.92
N GLU A 296 5.81 23.83 6.18
CA GLU A 296 6.39 23.93 4.85
C GLU A 296 7.91 23.66 4.87
N SER A 297 8.63 24.26 5.82
CA SER A 297 10.06 24.01 6.00
C SER A 297 10.34 22.53 6.26
N LYS A 298 9.55 21.88 7.12
CA LYS A 298 9.69 20.44 7.41
C LYS A 298 9.54 19.59 6.15
N TRP A 299 8.59 19.89 5.27
CA TRP A 299 8.43 19.15 4.01
C TRP A 299 9.59 19.37 3.04
N VAL A 300 10.09 20.60 2.94
CA VAL A 300 11.28 20.90 2.13
C VAL A 300 12.51 20.17 2.68
N ASP A 301 12.70 20.13 4.00
CA ASP A 301 13.78 19.38 4.64
C ASP A 301 13.66 17.86 4.43
N GLN A 302 12.43 17.32 4.49
CA GLN A 302 12.20 15.90 4.17
C GLN A 302 12.56 15.57 2.72
N LEU A 303 12.22 16.44 1.76
CA LEU A 303 12.56 16.26 0.35
C LEU A 303 14.08 16.34 0.14
N LYS A 304 14.77 17.30 0.77
CA LYS A 304 16.24 17.37 0.74
C LYS A 304 16.89 16.11 1.31
N GLY A 305 16.47 15.69 2.50
CA GLY A 305 16.99 14.46 3.12
C GLY A 305 16.71 13.21 2.29
N TYR A 306 15.61 13.18 1.52
CA TYR A 306 15.36 12.14 0.54
C TYR A 306 16.38 12.16 -0.61
N LEU A 307 16.66 13.33 -1.19
CA LEU A 307 17.65 13.50 -2.25
C LEU A 307 19.07 13.14 -1.78
N ASP A 308 19.43 13.48 -0.54
CA ASP A 308 20.72 13.11 0.05
C ASP A 308 20.85 11.59 0.18
N ARG A 309 19.78 10.90 0.61
CA ARG A 309 19.76 9.44 0.65
C ARG A 309 19.93 8.84 -0.75
N LEU A 310 19.22 9.36 -1.75
CA LEU A 310 19.39 8.91 -3.14
C LEU A 310 20.83 9.11 -3.62
N ARG A 311 21.44 10.25 -3.32
CA ARG A 311 22.83 10.56 -3.67
C ARG A 311 23.84 9.60 -3.02
N SER A 312 23.56 9.16 -1.80
CA SER A 312 24.42 8.21 -1.06
C SER A 312 24.13 6.74 -1.39
N SER A 313 22.98 6.45 -1.99
CA SER A 313 22.56 5.09 -2.28
C SER A 313 23.28 4.51 -3.49
N SER A 314 23.41 3.18 -3.53
CA SER A 314 23.88 2.48 -4.72
C SER A 314 22.89 2.65 -5.86
N GLN A 315 23.41 2.73 -7.07
CA GLN A 315 22.59 2.80 -8.29
C GLN A 315 21.66 1.58 -8.34
N PRO A 316 20.34 1.77 -8.57
CA PRO A 316 19.40 0.66 -8.61
C PRO A 316 19.75 -0.28 -9.77
N GLN A 317 19.91 -1.56 -9.46
CA GLN A 317 20.27 -2.62 -10.42
C GLN A 317 19.03 -3.33 -10.99
N SER A 318 17.87 -3.13 -10.37
CA SER A 318 16.59 -3.72 -10.79
C SER A 318 15.45 -2.69 -10.75
N PRO A 319 14.38 -2.89 -11.53
CA PRO A 319 13.18 -2.05 -11.42
C PRO A 319 12.52 -2.11 -10.04
N GLU A 320 12.62 -3.24 -9.34
CA GLU A 320 12.14 -3.37 -7.97
C GLU A 320 12.90 -2.44 -7.02
N GLU A 321 14.22 -2.34 -7.16
CA GLU A 321 15.02 -1.36 -6.42
C GLU A 321 14.64 0.09 -6.78
N GLN A 322 14.43 0.39 -8.07
CA GLN A 322 13.93 1.70 -8.50
C GLN A 322 12.58 2.03 -7.83
N PHE A 323 11.66 1.07 -7.82
CA PHE A 323 10.33 1.21 -7.22
C PHE A 323 10.37 1.47 -5.72
N ASN A 324 11.27 0.79 -5.02
CA ASN A 324 11.49 0.95 -3.59
C ASN A 324 12.16 2.30 -3.27
N GLN A 325 13.17 2.71 -4.05
CA GLN A 325 13.83 4.01 -3.88
C GLN A 325 12.87 5.20 -4.13
N LEU A 326 11.86 5.03 -4.99
CA LEU A 326 10.83 6.04 -5.24
C LEU A 326 9.65 6.00 -4.26
N TYR A 327 9.60 5.05 -3.33
CA TYR A 327 8.43 4.83 -2.46
C TYR A 327 7.96 6.08 -1.73
N ALA A 328 8.88 6.79 -1.06
CA ALA A 328 8.55 7.99 -0.29
C ALA A 328 7.97 9.09 -1.20
N LEU A 329 8.63 9.38 -2.32
CA LEU A 329 8.19 10.39 -3.27
C LEU A 329 6.81 10.04 -3.84
N ARG A 330 6.57 8.79 -4.23
CA ARG A 330 5.25 8.33 -4.71
C ARG A 330 4.15 8.62 -3.70
N LYS A 331 4.35 8.31 -2.43
CA LYS A 331 3.36 8.60 -1.38
C LYS A 331 3.20 10.12 -1.17
N TRP A 332 4.29 10.87 -1.17
CA TRP A 332 4.24 12.31 -0.95
C TRP A 332 3.49 13.05 -2.05
N LEU A 333 3.67 12.70 -3.31
CA LEU A 333 2.97 13.33 -4.44
C LEU A 333 1.44 13.20 -4.34
N PHE A 334 0.94 12.14 -3.70
CA PHE A 334 -0.50 11.94 -3.53
C PHE A 334 -1.09 12.74 -2.35
N TRP A 335 -0.33 12.92 -1.26
CA TRP A 335 -0.91 13.37 0.02
C TRP A 335 -0.34 14.68 0.56
N VAL A 336 0.92 15.02 0.25
CA VAL A 336 1.51 16.31 0.66
C VAL A 336 0.80 17.50 0.02
N PRO A 337 0.47 17.49 -1.30
CA PRO A 337 -0.31 18.56 -1.91
C PRO A 337 -1.63 18.83 -1.20
N ILE A 338 -2.37 17.78 -0.86
CA ILE A 338 -3.64 17.89 -0.15
C ILE A 338 -3.44 18.53 1.23
N SER A 339 -2.45 18.04 1.99
CA SER A 339 -2.15 18.56 3.32
C SER A 339 -1.79 20.04 3.31
N LEU A 340 -0.96 20.48 2.36
CA LEU A 340 -0.51 21.88 2.29
C LEU A 340 -1.58 22.82 1.72
N LEU A 341 -2.31 22.39 0.69
CA LEU A 341 -3.36 23.20 0.06
C LEU A 341 -4.60 23.38 0.95
N ALA A 342 -4.92 22.38 1.79
CA ALA A 342 -5.99 22.50 2.78
C ALA A 342 -5.65 23.55 3.86
N ALA A 343 -4.38 23.62 4.28
CA ALA A 343 -3.93 24.52 5.33
C ALA A 343 -3.84 25.99 4.88
N LYS A 344 -3.31 26.27 3.67
CA LYS A 344 -3.11 27.63 3.16
C LYS A 344 -3.51 27.74 1.69
N ARG A 345 -4.77 28.12 1.48
CA ARG A 345 -5.41 28.18 0.16
C ARG A 345 -4.74 29.24 -0.73
N GLY A 346 -4.28 28.82 -1.91
CA GLY A 346 -3.71 29.71 -2.91
C GLY A 346 -2.45 30.47 -2.47
N ASP A 347 -1.82 30.07 -1.37
CA ASP A 347 -0.61 30.71 -0.87
C ASP A 347 0.55 30.44 -1.83
N VAL A 348 1.21 31.51 -2.29
CA VAL A 348 2.31 31.42 -3.27
C VAL A 348 3.46 30.55 -2.75
N THR A 349 3.71 30.52 -1.43
CA THR A 349 4.75 29.70 -0.83
C THR A 349 4.42 28.23 -0.98
N VAL A 350 3.19 27.84 -0.63
CA VAL A 350 2.71 26.46 -0.78
C VAL A 350 2.76 26.03 -2.24
N LEU A 351 2.25 26.87 -3.15
CA LEU A 351 2.26 26.59 -4.59
C LEU A 351 3.69 26.35 -5.10
N VAL A 352 4.64 27.22 -4.75
CA VAL A 352 6.04 27.08 -5.17
C VAL A 352 6.68 25.82 -4.59
N ILE A 353 6.39 25.47 -3.33
CA ILE A 353 6.91 24.22 -2.72
C ILE A 353 6.36 23.01 -3.47
N LEU A 354 5.06 22.96 -3.73
CA LEU A 354 4.44 21.85 -4.46
C LEU A 354 4.98 21.74 -5.88
N ALA A 355 5.23 22.87 -6.54
CA ALA A 355 5.92 22.88 -7.83
C ALA A 355 7.31 22.24 -7.76
N HIS A 356 8.06 22.42 -6.66
CA HIS A 356 9.36 21.76 -6.48
C HIS A 356 9.23 20.25 -6.23
N PHE A 357 8.18 19.78 -5.55
CA PHE A 357 7.88 18.34 -5.43
C PHE A 357 7.62 17.72 -6.81
N TYR A 358 6.76 18.35 -7.62
CA TYR A 358 6.47 17.89 -8.98
C TYR A 358 7.67 18.01 -9.91
N ALA A 359 8.44 19.09 -9.83
CA ALA A 359 9.67 19.24 -10.60
C ALA A 359 10.71 18.17 -10.24
N THR A 360 10.82 17.80 -8.96
CA THR A 360 11.68 16.70 -8.52
C THR A 360 11.24 15.38 -9.15
N ALA A 361 9.94 15.11 -9.20
CA ALA A 361 9.38 13.95 -9.88
C ALA A 361 9.75 13.88 -11.37
N LEU A 362 9.68 15.01 -12.10
CA LEU A 362 10.09 15.10 -13.50
C LEU A 362 11.60 14.97 -13.72
N ALA A 363 12.39 15.53 -12.81
CA ALA A 363 13.85 15.55 -12.89
C ALA A 363 14.47 14.17 -12.59
N LEU A 364 13.83 13.38 -11.72
CA LEU A 364 14.28 12.02 -11.39
C LEU A 364 13.91 10.98 -12.45
N GLU A 365 13.07 11.31 -13.43
CA GLU A 365 12.59 10.36 -14.44
C GLU A 365 13.72 9.60 -15.18
N PRO A 366 14.79 10.25 -15.67
CA PRO A 366 15.90 9.56 -16.34
C PRO A 366 16.66 8.58 -15.44
N MET A 367 16.66 8.83 -14.12
CA MET A 367 17.34 7.98 -13.14
C MET A 367 16.60 6.67 -12.87
N PHE A 368 15.28 6.69 -13.07
CA PHE A 368 14.39 5.57 -12.76
C PHE A 368 13.48 5.26 -13.95
N PRO A 369 14.07 4.92 -15.11
CA PRO A 369 13.34 4.94 -16.37
C PRO A 369 12.26 3.85 -16.47
N ASP A 370 12.31 2.83 -15.60
CA ASP A 370 11.34 1.73 -15.57
C ASP A 370 10.14 2.02 -14.65
N VAL A 371 10.21 3.03 -13.80
CA VAL A 371 9.17 3.29 -12.79
C VAL A 371 8.68 4.74 -12.83
N ALA A 372 9.60 5.70 -12.93
CA ALA A 372 9.27 7.10 -12.74
C ALA A 372 8.41 7.66 -13.88
N SER A 373 8.62 7.22 -15.12
CA SER A 373 7.85 7.70 -16.27
C SER A 373 6.33 7.53 -16.06
N VAL A 374 5.87 6.30 -15.83
CA VAL A 374 4.43 5.99 -15.81
C VAL A 374 3.66 6.61 -14.63
N PHE A 375 4.31 6.78 -13.48
CA PHE A 375 3.58 7.06 -12.23
C PHE A 375 3.99 8.35 -11.54
N VAL A 376 5.26 8.73 -11.65
CA VAL A 376 5.81 9.86 -10.91
C VAL A 376 5.84 11.08 -11.82
N ALA A 377 6.41 10.96 -13.01
CA ALA A 377 6.61 12.08 -13.90
C ALA A 377 5.34 12.41 -14.70
N ASP A 378 4.71 11.42 -15.34
CA ASP A 378 3.51 11.62 -16.16
C ASP A 378 2.39 12.30 -15.35
N LEU A 379 2.12 11.82 -14.13
CA LEU A 379 1.08 12.38 -13.26
C LEU A 379 1.45 13.75 -12.66
N SER A 380 2.73 14.12 -12.62
CA SER A 380 3.19 15.37 -12.01
C SER A 380 3.19 16.57 -12.97
N LEU A 381 3.21 16.32 -14.29
CA LEU A 381 3.31 17.40 -15.27
C LEU A 381 2.11 18.35 -15.22
N ARG A 382 0.89 17.83 -15.30
CA ARG A 382 -0.33 18.65 -15.36
C ARG A 382 -0.56 19.48 -14.08
N PRO A 383 -0.44 18.91 -12.86
CA PRO A 383 -0.47 19.70 -11.63
C PRO A 383 0.59 20.79 -11.58
N LEU A 384 1.81 20.51 -12.07
CA LEU A 384 2.87 21.51 -12.13
C LEU A 384 2.55 22.65 -13.11
N GLU A 385 1.95 22.35 -14.26
CA GLU A 385 1.52 23.38 -15.22
C GLU A 385 0.41 24.26 -14.65
N GLU A 386 -0.57 23.67 -13.97
CA GLU A 386 -1.64 24.41 -13.28
C GLU A 386 -1.05 25.35 -12.22
N ILE A 387 -0.17 24.84 -11.36
CA ILE A 387 0.51 25.65 -10.33
C ILE A 387 1.35 26.75 -10.97
N THR A 388 2.06 26.46 -12.05
CA THR A 388 2.87 27.46 -12.76
C THR A 388 2.00 28.60 -13.28
N GLN A 389 0.84 28.29 -13.87
CA GLN A 389 -0.11 29.30 -14.35
C GLN A 389 -0.65 30.15 -13.19
N LEU A 390 -1.00 29.54 -12.05
CA LEU A 390 -1.43 30.27 -10.87
C LEU A 390 -0.34 31.20 -10.33
N VAL A 391 0.91 30.70 -10.23
CA VAL A 391 2.05 31.49 -9.70
C VAL A 391 2.42 32.65 -10.62
N GLN A 392 2.23 32.53 -11.94
CA GLN A 392 2.43 33.64 -12.88
C GLN A 392 1.52 34.84 -12.57
N GLY A 393 0.32 34.61 -12.04
CA GLY A 393 -0.57 35.69 -11.58
C GLY A 393 0.00 36.56 -10.46
N PHE A 394 0.98 36.04 -9.69
CA PHE A 394 1.63 36.76 -8.59
C PHE A 394 2.85 37.59 -9.02
N GLN A 395 3.20 37.59 -10.31
CA GLN A 395 4.30 38.41 -10.84
C GLN A 395 3.92 39.88 -11.04
N ASP A 396 2.70 40.27 -10.71
CA ASP A 396 2.24 41.66 -10.76
C ASP A 396 3.06 42.54 -9.78
N PRO A 397 3.59 43.70 -10.24
CA PRO A 397 4.34 44.65 -9.41
C PRO A 397 3.60 45.13 -8.15
N ARG A 398 2.28 45.00 -8.10
CA ARG A 398 1.44 45.38 -6.95
C ARG A 398 1.62 44.47 -5.73
N TYR A 399 2.13 43.25 -5.91
CA TYR A 399 2.40 42.36 -4.79
C TYR A 399 3.67 42.77 -4.03
N GLY A 400 3.73 42.46 -2.72
CA GLY A 400 4.91 42.75 -1.90
C GLY A 400 6.16 41.97 -2.34
N SER A 401 7.34 42.45 -1.95
CA SER A 401 8.63 41.89 -2.41
C SER A 401 8.80 40.40 -2.07
N HIS A 402 8.25 39.92 -0.96
CA HIS A 402 8.28 38.51 -0.58
C HIS A 402 7.53 37.63 -1.59
N VAL A 403 6.32 38.03 -1.98
CA VAL A 403 5.48 37.30 -2.95
C VAL A 403 6.15 37.26 -4.31
N GLN A 404 6.73 38.39 -4.76
CA GLN A 404 7.48 38.45 -6.01
C GLN A 404 8.72 37.55 -6.00
N THR A 405 9.45 37.54 -4.88
CA THR A 405 10.62 36.68 -4.71
C THR A 405 10.22 35.20 -4.74
N MET A 406 9.13 34.83 -4.05
CA MET A 406 8.60 33.46 -4.11
C MET A 406 8.15 33.08 -5.52
N ALA A 407 7.44 33.96 -6.21
CA ALA A 407 7.01 33.75 -7.58
C ALA A 407 8.20 33.58 -8.54
N TYR A 408 9.33 34.24 -8.29
CA TYR A 408 10.56 34.04 -9.08
C TYR A 408 11.17 32.64 -8.91
N LEU A 409 11.03 32.04 -7.72
CA LEU A 409 11.57 30.70 -7.45
C LEU A 409 10.84 29.57 -8.20
N ILE A 410 9.71 29.87 -8.87
CA ILE A 410 9.03 28.93 -9.77
C ILE A 410 9.84 28.59 -11.04
N ARG A 411 10.91 29.35 -11.33
CA ARG A 411 11.69 29.20 -12.55
C ARG A 411 12.28 27.80 -12.72
N PHE A 412 12.88 27.25 -11.65
CA PHE A 412 13.44 25.89 -11.69
C PHE A 412 12.37 24.84 -12.03
N PRO A 413 11.20 24.81 -11.34
CA PRO A 413 10.11 23.93 -11.75
C PRO A 413 9.66 24.08 -13.21
N MET A 414 9.55 25.31 -13.71
CA MET A 414 9.21 25.55 -15.11
C MET A 414 10.22 24.95 -16.09
N ASP A 415 11.52 25.12 -15.82
CA ASP A 415 12.59 24.60 -16.66
C ASP A 415 12.58 23.06 -16.66
N MET A 416 12.29 22.42 -15.52
CA MET A 416 12.13 20.96 -15.44
C MET A 416 10.92 20.46 -16.25
N ALA A 417 9.78 21.16 -16.18
CA ALA A 417 8.61 20.83 -16.99
C ALA A 417 8.89 20.95 -18.49
N ALA A 418 9.56 22.02 -18.91
CA ALA A 418 9.94 22.24 -20.30
C ALA A 418 10.90 21.15 -20.81
N SER A 419 11.94 20.83 -20.02
CA SER A 419 12.90 19.77 -20.35
C SER A 419 12.24 18.41 -20.47
N TYR A 420 11.35 18.06 -19.54
CA TYR A 420 10.61 16.79 -19.58
C TYR A 420 9.69 16.70 -20.81
N LYS A 421 8.94 17.76 -21.14
CA LYS A 421 8.11 17.81 -22.36
C LYS A 421 8.94 17.61 -23.62
N ALA A 422 10.06 18.32 -23.76
CA ALA A 422 10.94 18.18 -24.90
C ALA A 422 11.46 16.73 -25.08
N ARG A 423 11.81 16.05 -23.98
CA ARG A 423 12.20 14.62 -24.02
C ARG A 423 11.06 13.72 -24.47
N ARG A 424 9.84 13.94 -23.97
CA ARG A 424 8.66 13.16 -24.38
C ARG A 424 8.31 13.34 -25.85
N ASP A 425 8.34 14.58 -26.33
CA ASP A 425 8.03 14.89 -27.73
C ASP A 425 9.05 14.23 -28.67
N TRP A 426 10.32 14.27 -28.30
CA TRP A 426 11.38 13.57 -29.04
C TRP A 426 11.16 12.05 -29.05
N ALA A 427 10.81 11.44 -27.91
CA ALA A 427 10.51 10.01 -27.83
C ALA A 427 9.27 9.63 -28.67
N ARG A 428 8.24 10.49 -28.69
CA ARG A 428 7.05 10.31 -29.55
C ARG A 428 7.43 10.34 -31.03
N GLN A 429 8.21 11.33 -31.47
CA GLN A 429 8.67 11.44 -32.85
C GLN A 429 9.46 10.21 -33.33
N GLN A 430 10.33 9.67 -32.48
CA GLN A 430 11.06 8.43 -32.80
C GLN A 430 10.14 7.22 -32.93
N SER A 431 9.12 7.10 -32.07
CA SER A 431 8.18 5.98 -32.13
C SER A 431 7.34 5.98 -33.41
N VAL A 432 6.99 7.16 -33.93
CA VAL A 432 6.23 7.32 -35.17
C VAL A 432 7.08 7.01 -36.41
N ALA A 433 8.39 7.32 -36.38
CA ALA A 433 9.30 7.04 -37.49
C ALA A 433 9.60 5.55 -37.70
N VAL A 434 9.39 4.70 -36.68
CA VAL A 434 9.71 3.26 -36.71
C VAL A 434 8.49 2.38 -37.04
N ALA A 435 7.28 2.94 -37.10
CA ALA A 435 6.06 2.14 -37.27
C ALA A 435 5.50 2.14 -38.71
N PRO A 436 5.80 1.08 -39.50
CA PRO A 436 4.82 0.58 -40.45
C PRO A 436 4.59 -0.95 -40.35
N MET A 437 4.75 -1.58 -39.18
CA MET A 437 4.32 -2.97 -38.99
C MET A 437 3.88 -3.26 -37.55
N GLN A 438 2.66 -3.80 -37.42
CA GLN A 438 2.08 -4.50 -36.26
C GLN A 438 1.71 -3.67 -35.02
N GLN A 439 0.44 -3.25 -34.95
CA GLN A 439 -0.25 -2.96 -33.68
C GLN A 439 -1.68 -3.52 -33.72
N GLN A 440 -1.80 -4.84 -33.79
CA GLN A 440 -2.93 -5.52 -33.16
C GLN A 440 -2.35 -6.23 -31.92
N PRO A 441 -2.96 -6.07 -30.74
CA PRO A 441 -2.54 -6.84 -29.59
C PRO A 441 -2.67 -8.33 -29.93
N PRO A 442 -1.73 -9.20 -29.51
CA PRO A 442 -1.95 -10.62 -29.60
C PRO A 442 -3.25 -10.97 -28.87
N ALA A 443 -4.06 -11.86 -29.46
CA ALA A 443 -5.39 -12.21 -28.95
C ALA A 443 -5.41 -12.64 -27.45
N TYR A 444 -4.26 -13.06 -26.92
CA TYR A 444 -4.05 -13.55 -25.55
C TYR A 444 -3.54 -12.49 -24.54
N ALA A 445 -3.45 -11.20 -24.91
CA ALA A 445 -2.87 -10.18 -24.02
C ALA A 445 -3.66 -10.00 -22.71
N LEU A 446 -5.00 -10.03 -22.77
CA LEU A 446 -5.86 -9.95 -21.59
C LEU A 446 -5.78 -11.23 -20.73
N GLU A 447 -5.56 -12.39 -21.34
CA GLU A 447 -5.39 -13.68 -20.65
C GLU A 447 -4.09 -13.72 -19.85
N SER A 448 -3.00 -13.14 -20.37
CA SER A 448 -1.74 -12.99 -19.62
C SER A 448 -1.89 -12.13 -18.37
N ILE A 449 -2.68 -11.07 -18.43
CA ILE A 449 -2.93 -10.19 -17.28
C ILE A 449 -3.71 -10.92 -16.20
N ASN A 450 -4.70 -11.73 -16.61
CA ASN A 450 -5.49 -12.54 -15.69
C ASN A 450 -4.61 -13.48 -14.86
N GLN A 451 -3.64 -14.13 -15.49
CA GLN A 451 -2.72 -15.03 -14.79
C GLN A 451 -1.81 -14.31 -13.79
N ASP A 452 -1.30 -13.11 -14.14
CA ASP A 452 -0.49 -12.30 -13.21
C ASP A 452 -1.32 -11.80 -12.02
N LEU A 453 -2.57 -11.42 -12.26
CA LEU A 453 -3.48 -10.95 -11.23
C LEU A 453 -3.90 -12.08 -10.26
N GLU A 454 -4.11 -13.31 -10.76
CA GLU A 454 -4.34 -14.49 -9.91
C GLU A 454 -3.20 -14.75 -8.94
N ASN A 455 -1.96 -14.68 -9.44
CA ASN A 455 -0.76 -14.82 -8.60
C ASN A 455 -0.70 -13.75 -7.51
N HIS A 456 -1.16 -12.54 -7.80
CA HIS A 456 -1.20 -11.43 -6.85
C HIS A 456 -2.32 -11.60 -5.81
N ILE A 457 -3.53 -12.00 -6.22
CA ILE A 457 -4.64 -12.30 -5.30
C ILE A 457 -4.22 -13.38 -4.30
N ALA A 458 -3.52 -14.42 -4.76
CA ALA A 458 -2.99 -15.46 -3.89
C ALA A 458 -2.06 -14.87 -2.79
N GLN A 459 -1.13 -13.99 -3.15
CA GLN A 459 -0.22 -13.37 -2.18
C GLN A 459 -0.95 -12.55 -1.10
N TYR A 460 -2.00 -11.81 -1.49
CA TYR A 460 -2.80 -11.04 -0.54
C TYR A 460 -3.70 -11.92 0.34
N SER A 461 -4.13 -13.07 -0.18
CA SER A 461 -4.97 -14.02 0.57
C SER A 461 -4.17 -14.83 1.61
N TYR A 462 -2.86 -15.02 1.41
CA TYR A 462 -2.00 -15.77 2.34
C TYR A 462 -1.51 -14.95 3.55
N GLY A 463 -1.81 -13.65 3.61
CA GLY A 463 -1.50 -12.78 4.75
C GLY A 463 -2.43 -12.93 5.96
N GLN A 464 -3.51 -13.71 5.85
CA GLN A 464 -4.38 -14.03 6.98
C GLN A 464 -4.02 -15.39 7.56
N SER A 465 -3.68 -15.40 8.85
CA SER A 465 -3.52 -16.60 9.67
C SER A 465 -4.83 -17.40 9.71
N LEU A 466 -5.07 -18.22 8.68
CA LEU A 466 -5.98 -19.34 8.76
C LEU A 466 -5.20 -20.50 9.37
N SER A 467 -5.70 -21.03 10.50
CA SER A 467 -5.12 -22.22 11.11
C SER A 467 -5.00 -23.35 10.07
N PRO A 468 -3.96 -24.22 10.13
CA PRO A 468 -3.73 -25.29 9.14
C PRO A 468 -4.89 -26.28 8.96
N ALA A 469 -5.89 -26.24 9.83
CA ALA A 469 -7.07 -27.10 9.80
C ALA A 469 -8.12 -26.74 8.72
N PHE A 470 -8.01 -25.57 8.06
CA PHE A 470 -9.01 -25.09 7.09
C PHE A 470 -8.44 -24.61 5.74
N ALA A 471 -7.19 -24.99 5.41
CA ALA A 471 -6.67 -24.73 4.07
C ALA A 471 -7.39 -25.63 3.04
N PRO A 472 -7.99 -25.10 1.96
CA PRO A 472 -8.44 -25.92 0.85
C PRO A 472 -7.22 -26.59 0.20
N SER A 473 -7.34 -27.89 -0.11
CA SER A 473 -6.26 -28.64 -0.79
C SER A 473 -6.01 -28.05 -2.18
N PRO A 474 -4.76 -27.88 -2.62
CA PRO A 474 -4.47 -27.38 -3.96
C PRO A 474 -4.93 -28.42 -5.00
N LEU A 475 -5.90 -28.05 -5.82
CA LEU A 475 -6.31 -28.81 -7.00
C LEU A 475 -5.17 -28.78 -8.02
N THR A 476 -4.62 -29.95 -8.33
CA THR A 476 -3.63 -30.16 -9.38
C THR A 476 -4.27 -30.02 -10.75
N PHE A 477 -3.84 -29.02 -11.52
CA PHE A 477 -4.05 -28.97 -12.98
C PHE A 477 -3.14 -30.01 -13.65
N VAL A 478 -3.75 -30.98 -14.35
CA VAL A 478 -3.06 -31.97 -15.17
C VAL A 478 -2.96 -31.43 -16.61
N SER A 479 -1.75 -31.31 -17.15
CA SER A 479 -1.52 -31.13 -18.59
C SER A 479 -1.73 -32.46 -19.34
N PRO A 480 -2.28 -32.45 -20.57
CA PRO A 480 -2.52 -33.67 -21.33
C PRO A 480 -1.25 -34.11 -22.07
N GLY A 481 -0.79 -35.34 -21.82
CA GLY A 481 0.23 -35.96 -22.66
C GLY A 481 0.95 -37.13 -22.02
N MET A 482 0.69 -38.32 -22.57
CA MET A 482 1.41 -39.58 -22.44
C MET A 482 0.83 -40.63 -21.49
N ALA A 483 0.73 -41.84 -22.05
CA ALA A 483 -0.04 -42.97 -21.60
C ALA A 483 0.77 -43.98 -20.76
N SER A 484 0.01 -44.90 -20.16
CA SER A 484 0.31 -46.26 -19.66
C SER A 484 0.91 -46.48 -18.25
N THR A 485 -0.01 -46.67 -17.27
CA THR A 485 -0.21 -47.82 -16.33
C THR A 485 0.92 -48.31 -15.38
N PRO A 486 0.59 -49.06 -14.29
CA PRO A 486 -0.38 -48.83 -13.21
C PRO A 486 0.23 -49.10 -11.80
N THR A 487 -0.57 -48.88 -10.75
CA THR A 487 -0.51 -49.42 -9.36
C THR A 487 -0.49 -48.37 -8.25
N SER A 488 -1.61 -48.31 -7.53
CA SER A 488 -1.82 -47.61 -6.25
C SER A 488 -2.25 -48.65 -5.22
N PRO A 489 -1.81 -48.54 -3.96
CA PRO A 489 -2.51 -49.16 -2.85
C PRO A 489 -3.07 -48.14 -1.86
N TYR A 490 -4.38 -48.27 -1.64
CA TYR A 490 -5.15 -48.12 -0.39
C TYR A 490 -5.41 -46.75 0.24
N LEU A 491 -6.68 -46.35 0.23
CA LEU A 491 -7.56 -46.32 1.43
C LEU A 491 -9.03 -46.06 0.99
N GLU A 492 -9.83 -47.13 0.86
CA GLU A 492 -11.29 -47.05 0.82
C GLU A 492 -11.91 -47.81 1.99
N VAL A 493 -13.02 -47.25 2.46
CA VAL A 493 -13.76 -47.51 3.69
C VAL A 493 -14.62 -48.78 3.57
N PRO A 494 -14.81 -49.61 4.61
CA PRO A 494 -15.71 -50.76 4.54
C PRO A 494 -17.15 -50.40 4.93
N ARG A 495 -18.13 -50.83 4.12
CA ARG A 495 -19.51 -51.09 4.58
C ARG A 495 -20.06 -52.40 4.01
N SER A 496 -20.35 -53.31 4.95
CA SER A 496 -21.43 -54.30 5.03
C SER A 496 -21.83 -55.17 3.82
N ALA A 497 -21.61 -56.49 3.94
CA ALA A 497 -22.59 -57.55 3.61
C ALA A 497 -22.10 -58.94 4.13
N PRO A 498 -22.99 -59.94 4.29
CA PRO A 498 -22.86 -61.09 5.20
C PRO A 498 -22.52 -62.44 4.50
N VAL A 499 -22.49 -63.50 5.32
CA VAL A 499 -22.68 -64.94 5.04
C VAL A 499 -21.45 -65.85 5.28
N ASP A 500 -21.55 -66.55 6.42
CA ASP A 500 -21.28 -67.96 6.74
C ASP A 500 -20.01 -68.72 6.26
N ALA A 501 -19.37 -69.33 7.28
CA ALA A 501 -19.14 -70.78 7.43
C ALA A 501 -17.67 -71.27 7.52
N TYR A 502 -17.39 -71.96 8.65
CA TYR A 502 -16.28 -72.89 8.96
C TYR A 502 -14.84 -72.34 8.91
N GLY A 503 -13.94 -72.57 9.87
CA GLY A 503 -13.93 -73.36 11.09
C GLY A 503 -12.51 -73.36 11.69
N THR A 504 -12.44 -73.76 12.97
CA THR A 504 -11.30 -74.36 13.69
C THR A 504 -10.05 -73.54 14.05
N SER A 505 -9.88 -73.40 15.38
CA SER A 505 -8.64 -73.66 16.18
C SER A 505 -7.46 -72.68 16.01
N SER A 506 -6.75 -72.18 17.02
CA SER A 506 -6.65 -72.45 18.46
C SER A 506 -5.57 -71.51 19.02
N THR A 507 -5.73 -71.02 20.27
CA THR A 507 -4.70 -70.71 21.32
C THR A 507 -3.38 -70.00 20.89
N SER A 508 -2.86 -68.96 21.54
CA SER A 508 -2.81 -68.67 22.98
C SER A 508 -1.82 -67.52 23.29
N TYR A 509 -2.00 -66.92 24.48
CA TYR A 509 -0.99 -66.40 25.44
C TYR A 509 -0.28 -65.03 25.22
N THR A 510 -0.71 -64.10 26.09
CA THR A 510 0.05 -63.24 27.04
C THR A 510 1.05 -62.17 26.59
N SER A 511 0.68 -60.93 26.92
CA SER A 511 1.33 -60.06 27.92
C SER A 511 2.86 -59.89 27.89
N SER A 512 3.33 -58.65 27.69
CA SER A 512 3.78 -57.74 28.78
C SER A 512 4.89 -56.76 28.35
N ASN A 513 4.82 -55.59 28.99
CA ASN A 513 5.74 -54.45 29.02
C ASN A 513 7.24 -54.77 28.89
N SER A 514 8.02 -53.83 28.33
CA SER A 514 8.99 -53.01 29.09
C SER A 514 9.85 -52.10 28.20
N TYR A 515 10.18 -50.93 28.76
CA TYR A 515 11.04 -49.86 28.27
C TYR A 515 12.48 -50.26 27.92
N ALA A 516 13.08 -49.61 26.91
CA ALA A 516 14.44 -49.03 26.95
C ALA A 516 14.75 -48.18 25.68
N SER A 517 15.16 -46.92 25.87
CA SER A 517 15.90 -46.07 24.88
C SER A 517 17.40 -46.53 24.80
N PRO A 518 18.36 -45.92 24.05
CA PRO A 518 18.41 -44.72 23.17
C PRO A 518 19.32 -44.87 21.89
N LEU A 519 19.78 -43.73 21.30
CA LEU A 519 20.81 -43.52 20.22
C LEU A 519 20.23 -43.42 18.78
N GLY A 520 20.56 -42.46 17.90
CA GLY A 520 21.43 -41.28 17.93
C GLY A 520 21.66 -40.73 16.49
N SER A 521 21.47 -39.41 16.31
CA SER A 521 22.01 -38.51 15.25
C SER A 521 21.48 -38.59 13.79
N PRO A 522 21.65 -37.53 12.94
CA PRO A 522 21.69 -36.08 13.22
C PRO A 522 20.79 -35.26 12.25
N ALA A 523 20.19 -34.16 12.72
CA ALA A 523 19.60 -33.14 11.84
C ALA A 523 20.57 -31.97 11.70
N ALA A 524 21.04 -31.74 10.48
CA ALA A 524 21.81 -30.56 10.10
C ALA A 524 20.93 -29.30 10.23
N LEU A 525 21.50 -28.28 10.86
CA LEU A 525 20.95 -26.95 11.01
C LEU A 525 20.98 -26.21 9.65
N LEU A 526 19.82 -25.74 9.20
CA LEU A 526 19.74 -24.61 8.27
C LEU A 526 19.43 -23.33 9.09
N PRO A 527 20.08 -22.19 8.78
CA PRO A 527 19.92 -20.96 9.56
C PRO A 527 18.53 -20.35 9.33
N PRO A 528 17.97 -19.63 10.33
CA PRO A 528 16.68 -18.99 10.19
C PRO A 528 16.78 -17.80 9.21
N TYR A 529 15.93 -17.81 8.18
CA TYR A 529 15.64 -16.64 7.36
C TYR A 529 15.07 -15.54 8.26
N SER A 530 15.86 -14.51 8.49
CA SER A 530 15.40 -13.24 9.06
C SER A 530 14.53 -12.53 8.02
N ALA A 531 13.23 -12.44 8.28
CA ALA A 531 12.34 -11.53 7.58
C ALA A 531 12.90 -10.09 7.72
N PRO A 532 12.89 -9.25 6.66
CA PRO A 532 13.30 -7.87 6.77
C PRO A 532 12.36 -7.16 7.75
N GLN A 533 12.91 -6.76 8.88
CA GLN A 533 12.26 -5.84 9.80
C GLN A 533 12.14 -4.50 9.06
N GLU A 534 10.93 -4.17 8.60
CA GLU A 534 10.64 -2.84 8.09
C GLU A 534 11.14 -1.83 9.12
N HIS A 535 12.13 -1.02 8.73
CA HIS A 535 12.51 0.14 9.50
C HIS A 535 11.28 1.05 9.54
N ALA A 536 10.52 0.95 10.63
CA ALA A 536 9.55 1.93 11.04
C ALA A 536 10.27 3.28 11.09
N MET A 537 10.19 4.03 10.00
CA MET A 537 10.49 5.44 9.97
C MET A 537 9.50 6.06 10.94
N ALA A 538 9.96 6.37 12.15
CA ALA A 538 9.19 7.14 13.12
C ALA A 538 8.93 8.51 12.49
N PHE A 539 7.79 8.65 11.81
CA PHE A 539 7.32 9.91 11.30
C PHE A 539 6.88 10.73 12.52
N GLY A 540 7.74 11.63 12.96
CA GLY A 540 7.41 12.66 13.94
C GLY A 540 6.43 13.67 13.37
N MET A 541 5.18 13.25 13.11
CA MET A 541 4.05 14.16 13.14
C MET A 541 3.69 14.36 14.61
N GLN A 542 4.16 15.45 15.19
CA GLN A 542 3.57 15.94 16.44
C GLN A 542 2.08 16.21 16.15
N SER A 543 1.25 15.40 16.81
CA SER A 543 -0.18 15.57 16.92
C SER A 543 -0.50 17.03 17.23
N GLY A 544 -1.22 17.64 16.30
CA GLY A 544 -1.65 19.02 16.35
C GLY A 544 -2.50 19.33 15.13
N TYR A 545 -3.51 18.49 14.85
CA TYR A 545 -4.65 18.94 14.06
C TYR A 545 -5.37 20.00 14.92
N PRO A 546 -5.42 21.29 14.53
CA PRO A 546 -6.43 22.15 15.10
C PRO A 546 -7.77 21.56 14.65
N SER A 547 -8.53 21.13 15.64
CA SER A 547 -9.92 20.75 15.50
C SER A 547 -10.66 21.74 14.59
N GLY A 548 -11.41 21.22 13.62
CA GLY A 548 -12.40 21.99 12.87
C GLY A 548 -12.36 21.82 11.36
N PHE A 549 -12.82 20.68 10.83
CA PHE A 549 -13.56 20.70 9.57
C PHE A 549 -14.95 21.30 9.84
N VAL A 550 -14.99 22.60 10.13
CA VAL A 550 -16.20 23.36 10.44
C VAL A 550 -16.30 24.51 9.46
N ALA A 551 -17.38 24.54 8.70
CA ALA A 551 -17.85 25.76 8.06
C ALA A 551 -18.10 26.80 9.15
N THR A 552 -17.51 27.97 9.01
CA THR A 552 -17.81 29.13 9.86
C THR A 552 -19.33 29.35 9.94
N PRO A 553 -19.96 29.38 11.12
CA PRO A 553 -21.34 29.82 11.23
C PRO A 553 -21.40 31.31 10.93
N ILE A 554 -22.16 31.65 9.89
CA ILE A 554 -22.65 33.01 9.68
C ILE A 554 -23.60 33.27 10.86
N TRP A 555 -23.40 34.41 11.53
CA TRP A 555 -24.26 34.94 12.57
C TRP A 555 -25.75 34.70 12.28
N THR A 556 -26.41 33.83 13.03
CA THR A 556 -27.53 34.11 13.96
C THR A 556 -28.00 32.83 14.64
#